data_AF-A0A842IUB1-F1
#
_entry.id   AF-A0A842IUB1-F1
#
_cell.length_a   1.000
_cell.length_b   1.000
_cell.length_c   1.000
_cell.angle_alpha   90.00
_cell.angle_beta   90.00
_cell.angle_gamma   90.00
#
_symmetry.space_group_name_H-M   'P 1'
#
loop_
_entity.id
_entity.type
_entity.pdbx_description
1 polymer ?
#
loop_
_entity_poly.entity_id
_entity_poly.type
_entity_poly.pdbx_seq_one_letter_code
_entity_poly.pdbx_strand_id
1 'polypeptide(L)'
;MKLIKFAIFVLVLLLTSCSKSDDSNSSSDSPAFYKGMDLSFQSELEDYNIDYKDTNGNSVELLDFVKSKGTNLVRLKLWHTPQDGENGLEDVKNYALKLKSRNMDFLLNFHYSDYWADPGTQTPPVAWQNMTIDQLKTAIYSYTKDVVQQLKAQNTLPEMIQIGNETDSGFLWDYGKVWNEFNNNWNNYVDLVSEAIRAVREVDTDNKVRIMLHHSSVENAIFFFNELQPFNLDFDIIGLSYYPQFQIRNLDLVASKLNELANNFNKDILLVEVAYPFTLQWNDNQTNYIGSLDQTLSEFSPTPQGQKAYFEWLIQTIKNIPEDRGIGFCYWAPDWVAFNGNEATSTQGTSWENQCLFDFDLKALPALDVFSTN
;
A
#
# COMPACT_ATOMS: atom_id res chain seq x y z
N MET A 1 50.56 -26.12 -80.59
CA MET A 1 49.81 -27.25 -80.00
C MET A 1 49.74 -27.01 -78.48
N LYS A 2 48.53 -26.72 -77.95
CA LYS A 2 48.13 -26.61 -76.52
C LYS A 2 48.87 -25.54 -75.68
N LEU A 3 48.21 -24.40 -75.39
CA LEU A 3 47.28 -24.10 -74.26
C LEU A 3 48.03 -23.56 -73.03
N ILE A 4 47.72 -22.32 -72.60
CA ILE A 4 47.69 -21.80 -71.21
C ILE A 4 47.07 -20.38 -71.31
N LYS A 5 45.75 -20.27 -71.06
CA LYS A 5 45.06 -19.71 -69.88
C LYS A 5 45.18 -18.18 -69.73
N PHE A 6 44.08 -17.53 -70.10
CA PHE A 6 43.76 -16.12 -69.87
C PHE A 6 43.22 -15.97 -68.43
N ALA A 7 43.84 -15.13 -67.61
CA ALA A 7 43.33 -14.77 -66.29
C ALA A 7 42.69 -13.37 -66.39
N ILE A 8 41.36 -13.31 -66.23
CA ILE A 8 40.59 -12.07 -66.15
C ILE A 8 40.47 -11.71 -64.67
N PHE A 9 40.96 -10.51 -64.33
CA PHE A 9 40.83 -9.88 -63.03
C PHE A 9 39.42 -9.28 -62.93
N VAL A 10 38.56 -9.82 -62.06
CA VAL A 10 37.24 -9.23 -61.77
C VAL A 10 37.36 -8.44 -60.47
N LEU A 11 37.20 -7.12 -60.60
CA LEU A 11 37.09 -6.16 -59.52
C LEU A 11 35.67 -6.24 -58.93
N VAL A 12 35.53 -6.77 -57.71
CA VAL A 12 34.26 -6.77 -56.98
C VAL A 12 34.19 -5.54 -56.09
N LEU A 13 33.33 -4.59 -56.48
CA LEU A 13 32.89 -3.47 -55.65
C LEU A 13 31.87 -4.01 -54.62
N LEU A 14 32.27 -4.06 -53.35
CA LEU A 14 31.38 -4.30 -52.22
C LEU A 14 30.60 -3.01 -51.93
N LEU A 15 29.33 -2.98 -52.33
CA LEU A 15 28.35 -2.01 -51.85
C LEU A 15 27.83 -2.49 -50.50
N THR A 16 28.29 -1.86 -49.42
CA THR A 16 27.70 -2.04 -48.08
C THR A 16 26.38 -1.26 -48.02
N SER A 17 25.27 -1.99 -48.13
CA SER A 17 23.94 -1.49 -47.78
C SER A 17 23.79 -1.57 -46.26
N CYS A 18 23.81 -0.43 -45.57
CA CYS A 18 23.42 -0.35 -44.17
C CYS A 18 21.90 -0.49 -44.06
N SER A 19 21.42 -1.70 -43.79
CA SER A 19 20.08 -1.86 -43.19
C SER A 19 20.17 -1.39 -41.74
N LYS A 20 19.57 -0.25 -41.42
CA LYS A 20 19.22 0.11 -40.05
C LYS A 20 18.29 -0.96 -39.51
N SER A 21 18.79 -1.82 -38.63
CA SER A 21 17.96 -2.53 -37.67
C SER A 21 17.62 -1.50 -36.60
N ASP A 22 16.39 -0.98 -36.66
CA ASP A 22 15.79 -0.26 -35.56
C ASP A 22 15.53 -1.28 -34.45
N ASP A 23 16.54 -1.51 -33.60
CA ASP A 23 16.35 -2.16 -32.31
C ASP A 23 15.62 -1.16 -31.40
N SER A 24 14.29 -1.09 -31.57
CA SER A 24 13.42 -0.57 -30.54
C SER A 24 13.48 -1.56 -29.37
N ASN A 25 14.48 -1.40 -28.51
CA ASN A 25 14.37 -1.81 -27.12
C ASN A 25 13.25 -0.96 -26.52
N SER A 26 12.00 -1.37 -26.72
CA SER A 26 10.96 -1.06 -25.77
C SER A 26 11.41 -1.74 -24.48
N SER A 27 12.03 -0.96 -23.59
CA SER A 27 12.03 -1.31 -22.18
C SER A 27 10.57 -1.55 -21.82
N SER A 28 10.18 -2.81 -21.72
CA SER A 28 9.00 -3.19 -20.97
C SER A 28 9.32 -2.78 -19.54
N ASP A 29 9.04 -1.52 -19.20
CA ASP A 29 8.90 -1.08 -17.82
C ASP A 29 7.65 -1.78 -17.30
N SER A 30 7.79 -3.08 -16.99
CA SER A 30 6.91 -3.68 -16.00
C SER A 30 7.03 -2.79 -14.77
N PRO A 31 5.92 -2.25 -14.24
CA PRO A 31 5.95 -1.42 -13.05
C PRO A 31 6.77 -2.11 -11.97
N ALA A 32 7.64 -1.37 -11.28
CA ALA A 32 8.42 -1.93 -10.20
C ALA A 32 7.47 -2.58 -9.17
N PHE A 33 7.76 -3.83 -8.79
CA PHE A 33 6.99 -4.51 -7.76
C PHE A 33 7.15 -3.75 -6.43
N TYR A 34 6.04 -3.26 -5.88
CA TYR A 34 6.04 -2.49 -4.64
C TYR A 34 6.22 -3.42 -3.43
N LYS A 35 7.19 -3.05 -2.60
CA LYS A 35 7.55 -3.74 -1.37
C LYS A 35 7.43 -2.71 -0.26
N GLY A 36 6.19 -2.55 0.18
CA GLY A 36 5.75 -1.47 1.03
C GLY A 36 5.78 -1.80 2.51
N MET A 37 5.83 -0.76 3.33
CA MET A 37 5.57 -0.81 4.77
C MET A 37 4.72 0.40 5.18
N ASP A 38 3.70 0.22 6.01
CA ASP A 38 3.02 1.32 6.69
C ASP A 38 3.85 1.70 7.90
N LEU A 39 4.50 2.87 7.84
CA LEU A 39 5.36 3.40 8.92
C LEU A 39 4.73 4.66 9.52
N SER A 40 3.40 4.73 9.55
CA SER A 40 2.73 5.95 10.01
C SER A 40 2.94 6.23 11.49
N PHE A 41 3.22 5.19 12.30
CA PHE A 41 3.54 5.35 13.72
C PHE A 41 4.97 5.82 13.95
N GLN A 42 5.85 5.73 12.94
CA GLN A 42 7.27 5.97 13.14
C GLN A 42 7.58 7.41 13.56
N SER A 43 6.77 8.39 13.14
CA SER A 43 6.95 9.78 13.55
C SER A 43 6.87 9.92 15.08
N GLU A 44 5.85 9.33 15.69
CA GLU A 44 5.70 9.25 17.14
C GLU A 44 6.81 8.38 17.78
N LEU A 45 7.08 7.20 17.22
CA LEU A 45 8.04 6.25 17.81
C LEU A 45 9.47 6.78 17.86
N GLU A 46 9.84 7.73 16.98
CA GLU A 46 11.14 8.42 17.03
C GLU A 46 11.37 9.19 18.35
N ASP A 47 10.32 9.74 18.97
CA ASP A 47 10.43 10.47 20.24
C ASP A 47 10.83 9.55 21.41
N TYR A 48 10.59 8.24 21.27
CA TYR A 48 10.90 7.24 22.28
C TYR A 48 12.28 6.59 22.10
N ASN A 49 13.02 6.94 21.05
CA ASN A 49 14.37 6.44 20.79
C ASN A 49 14.49 4.90 20.82
N ILE A 50 13.53 4.21 20.18
CA ILE A 50 13.50 2.74 20.11
C ILE A 50 14.77 2.22 19.42
N ASP A 51 15.48 1.30 20.10
CA ASP A 51 16.74 0.72 19.64
C ASP A 51 16.49 -0.51 18.75
N TYR A 52 15.98 -0.28 17.54
CA TYR A 52 15.84 -1.34 16.52
C TYR A 52 17.21 -1.93 16.16
N LYS A 53 17.26 -3.25 16.00
CA LYS A 53 18.51 -3.99 15.74
C LYS A 53 18.44 -4.84 14.49
N ASP A 54 19.58 -4.99 13.83
CA ASP A 54 19.77 -5.96 12.76
C ASP A 54 19.76 -7.42 13.28
N THR A 55 19.88 -8.38 12.37
CA THR A 55 19.91 -9.82 12.70
C THR A 55 21.15 -10.25 13.49
N ASN A 56 22.17 -9.40 13.61
CA ASN A 56 23.36 -9.61 14.44
C ASN A 56 23.26 -8.93 15.81
N GLY A 57 22.21 -8.14 16.05
CA GLY A 57 22.00 -7.40 17.30
C GLY A 57 22.63 -6.00 17.31
N ASN A 58 23.07 -5.47 16.17
CA ASN A 58 23.59 -4.11 16.08
C ASN A 58 22.44 -3.12 15.89
N SER A 59 22.46 -1.99 16.60
CA SER A 59 21.53 -0.88 16.42
C SER A 59 21.52 -0.36 14.97
N VAL A 60 20.33 0.00 14.48
CA VAL A 60 20.14 0.52 13.12
C VAL A 60 19.26 1.77 13.12
N GLU A 61 19.48 2.65 12.13
CA GLU A 61 18.48 3.68 11.78
C GLU A 61 17.40 2.99 10.94
N LEU A 62 16.14 3.04 11.40
CA LEU A 62 15.06 2.22 10.86
C LEU A 62 14.85 2.44 9.36
N LEU A 63 14.73 3.70 8.90
CA LEU A 63 14.43 4.00 7.50
C LEU A 63 15.56 3.56 6.58
N ASP A 64 16.81 3.87 6.94
CA ASP A 64 17.99 3.42 6.19
C ASP A 64 18.07 1.89 6.16
N PHE A 65 17.75 1.22 7.27
CA PHE A 65 17.78 -0.23 7.37
C PHE A 65 16.73 -0.89 6.50
N VAL A 66 15.45 -0.52 6.60
CA VAL A 66 14.38 -1.15 5.79
C VAL A 66 14.57 -0.87 4.30
N LYS A 67 15.07 0.32 3.95
CA LYS A 67 15.48 0.62 2.58
C LYS A 67 16.61 -0.29 2.10
N SER A 68 17.63 -0.53 2.93
CA SER A 68 18.72 -1.46 2.61
C SER A 68 18.24 -2.90 2.45
N LYS A 69 17.11 -3.26 3.08
CA LYS A 69 16.41 -4.55 2.91
C LYS A 69 15.55 -4.61 1.66
N GLY A 70 15.36 -3.51 0.95
CA GLY A 70 14.66 -3.47 -0.33
C GLY A 70 13.27 -2.84 -0.29
N THR A 71 12.84 -2.27 0.84
CA THR A 71 11.61 -1.45 0.91
C THR A 71 11.72 -0.27 -0.06
N ASN A 72 10.75 -0.12 -0.94
CA ASN A 72 10.70 0.97 -1.94
C ASN A 72 9.48 1.88 -1.79
N LEU A 73 8.47 1.48 -1.02
CA LEU A 73 7.25 2.23 -0.76
C LEU A 73 7.01 2.34 0.74
N VAL A 74 6.59 3.51 1.22
CA VAL A 74 6.09 3.68 2.59
C VAL A 74 4.65 4.19 2.54
N ARG A 75 3.74 3.54 3.26
CA ARG A 75 2.37 4.02 3.41
C ARG A 75 2.28 4.93 4.62
N LEU A 76 1.64 6.09 4.44
CA LEU A 76 1.40 7.09 5.48
C LEU A 76 -0.09 7.39 5.53
N LYS A 77 -0.72 7.12 6.68
CA LYS A 77 -2.09 7.54 6.94
C LYS A 77 -2.16 9.03 7.22
N LEU A 78 -3.29 9.63 6.85
CA LEU A 78 -3.59 11.04 7.03
C LEU A 78 -4.97 11.19 7.68
N TRP A 79 -4.98 11.70 8.91
CA TRP A 79 -6.17 12.14 9.62
C TRP A 79 -6.44 13.63 9.34
N HIS A 80 -7.71 14.02 9.35
CA HIS A 80 -8.12 15.38 8.98
C HIS A 80 -7.75 16.41 10.06
N THR A 81 -8.12 16.18 11.31
CA THR A 81 -7.76 17.04 12.45
C THR A 81 -7.55 16.17 13.69
N PRO A 82 -6.44 15.41 13.76
CA PRO A 82 -6.04 14.64 14.94
C PRO A 82 -5.90 15.54 16.17
N GLN A 83 -6.24 15.05 17.36
CA GLN A 83 -6.17 15.85 18.60
C GLN A 83 -4.75 16.01 19.14
N ASP A 84 -3.92 14.98 18.98
CA ASP A 84 -2.52 14.92 19.40
C ASP A 84 -1.56 15.45 18.33
N GLY A 85 -2.03 15.61 17.09
CA GLY A 85 -1.24 16.08 15.95
C GLY A 85 -0.62 14.95 15.12
N GLU A 86 -0.65 13.72 15.63
CA GLU A 86 -0.12 12.53 14.97
C GLU A 86 -0.92 12.22 13.70
N ASN A 87 -0.23 11.81 12.63
CA ASN A 87 -0.85 11.52 11.33
C ASN A 87 -1.59 12.73 10.72
N GLY A 88 -1.36 13.95 11.21
CA GLY A 88 -1.86 15.18 10.61
C GLY A 88 -1.05 15.58 9.37
N LEU A 89 -1.53 16.56 8.60
CA LEU A 89 -0.85 16.98 7.36
C LEU A 89 0.59 17.44 7.58
N GLU A 90 0.87 18.17 8.66
CA GLU A 90 2.24 18.66 8.92
C GLU A 90 3.18 17.51 9.29
N ASP A 91 2.69 16.55 10.09
CA ASP A 91 3.42 15.33 10.42
C ASP A 91 3.75 14.51 9.16
N VAL A 92 2.74 14.24 8.33
CA VAL A 92 2.89 13.56 7.03
C VAL A 92 3.89 14.28 6.13
N LYS A 93 3.83 15.61 6.03
CA LYS A 93 4.77 16.41 5.22
C LYS A 93 6.21 16.29 5.73
N ASN A 94 6.41 16.33 7.04
CA ASN A 94 7.73 16.18 7.64
C ASN A 94 8.30 14.78 7.36
N TYR A 95 7.47 13.74 7.48
CA TYR A 95 7.90 12.38 7.18
C TYR A 95 8.13 12.16 5.68
N ALA A 96 7.30 12.74 4.80
CA ALA A 96 7.48 12.68 3.35
C ALA A 96 8.83 13.28 2.90
N LEU A 97 9.30 14.37 3.54
CA LEU A 97 10.64 14.91 3.30
C LEU A 97 11.75 13.89 3.65
N LYS A 98 11.62 13.17 4.78
CA LYS A 98 12.58 12.13 5.18
C LYS A 98 12.63 11.02 4.13
N LEU A 99 11.48 10.58 3.62
CA LEU A 99 11.38 9.56 2.58
C LEU A 99 11.99 10.00 1.25
N LYS A 100 11.65 11.20 0.77
CA LYS A 100 12.21 11.72 -0.49
C LYS A 100 13.72 11.98 -0.39
N SER A 101 14.24 12.40 0.76
CA SER A 101 15.70 12.50 0.98
C SER A 101 16.44 11.16 0.84
N ARG A 102 15.70 10.06 1.02
CA ARG A 102 16.19 8.68 0.88
C ARG A 102 15.76 8.05 -0.44
N ASN A 103 15.23 8.78 -1.42
CA ASN A 103 14.72 8.21 -2.67
C ASN A 103 13.75 7.03 -2.43
N MET A 104 12.87 7.17 -1.44
CA MET A 104 11.79 6.21 -1.19
C MET A 104 10.48 6.85 -1.63
N ASP A 105 9.64 6.06 -2.27
CA ASP A 105 8.30 6.47 -2.63
C ASP A 105 7.35 6.29 -1.47
N PHE A 106 6.22 6.99 -1.54
CA PHE A 106 5.19 6.86 -0.53
C PHE A 106 3.79 6.86 -1.10
N LEU A 107 2.93 6.09 -0.43
CA LEU A 107 1.49 6.01 -0.63
C LEU A 107 0.82 6.85 0.46
N LEU A 108 0.13 7.91 0.08
CA LEU A 108 -0.65 8.72 1.01
C LEU A 108 -2.06 8.14 1.15
N ASN A 109 -2.48 7.84 2.37
CA ASN A 109 -3.81 7.32 2.65
C ASN A 109 -4.66 8.34 3.40
N PHE A 110 -5.63 8.92 2.70
CA PHE A 110 -6.65 9.76 3.33
C PHE A 110 -7.65 8.89 4.09
N HIS A 111 -7.78 9.08 5.39
CA HIS A 111 -8.85 8.44 6.15
C HIS A 111 -10.18 9.18 6.04
N TYR A 112 -10.13 10.50 5.76
CA TYR A 112 -11.31 11.38 5.84
C TYR A 112 -12.05 11.24 7.17
N SER A 113 -11.28 11.20 8.26
CA SER A 113 -11.73 11.14 9.65
C SER A 113 -10.67 11.85 10.51
N ASP A 114 -11.06 12.33 11.69
CA ASP A 114 -10.13 12.89 12.67
C ASP A 114 -9.37 11.80 13.46
N TYR A 115 -9.79 10.54 13.31
CA TYR A 115 -9.18 9.37 13.94
C TYR A 115 -9.26 8.15 13.00
N TRP A 116 -8.92 6.97 13.50
CA TRP A 116 -8.96 5.72 12.75
C TRP A 116 -10.33 5.49 12.07
N ALA A 117 -10.36 5.39 10.74
CA ALA A 117 -11.45 4.91 9.90
C ALA A 117 -11.19 3.48 9.40
N ASP A 118 -12.10 2.56 9.69
CA ASP A 118 -12.05 1.12 9.40
C ASP A 118 -13.47 0.60 9.04
N PRO A 119 -13.69 -0.71 8.76
CA PRO A 119 -15.01 -1.23 8.42
C PRO A 119 -16.06 -1.10 9.54
N GLY A 120 -15.65 -0.86 10.78
CA GLY A 120 -16.51 -0.60 11.93
C GLY A 120 -16.76 0.88 12.21
N THR A 121 -15.89 1.77 11.74
CA THR A 121 -15.90 3.21 12.05
C THR A 121 -15.53 4.04 10.84
N GLN A 122 -16.40 4.93 10.37
CA GLN A 122 -16.10 5.89 9.28
C GLN A 122 -16.59 7.29 9.65
N THR A 123 -16.28 7.72 10.88
CA THR A 123 -16.80 8.98 11.45
C THR A 123 -16.30 10.20 10.66
N PRO A 124 -17.21 11.08 10.18
CA PRO A 124 -16.80 12.33 9.57
C PRO A 124 -15.99 13.19 10.55
N PRO A 125 -14.97 13.93 10.06
CA PRO A 125 -14.29 14.94 10.84
C PRO A 125 -15.28 15.87 11.52
N VAL A 126 -14.98 16.35 12.73
CA VAL A 126 -15.85 17.24 13.50
C VAL A 126 -16.27 18.47 12.69
N ALA A 127 -15.35 18.99 11.86
CA ALA A 127 -15.61 20.11 10.97
C ALA A 127 -16.72 19.85 9.94
N TRP A 128 -17.02 18.58 9.63
CA TRP A 128 -17.89 18.17 8.52
C TRP A 128 -19.23 17.56 8.99
N GLN A 129 -19.37 17.18 10.26
CA GLN A 129 -20.55 16.46 10.81
C GLN A 129 -21.90 17.18 10.68
N ASN A 130 -21.91 18.50 10.44
CA ASN A 130 -23.14 19.29 10.29
C ASN A 130 -23.32 19.85 8.88
N MET A 131 -22.54 19.38 7.91
CA MET A 131 -22.64 19.80 6.52
C MET A 131 -23.82 19.13 5.83
N THR A 132 -24.36 19.76 4.79
CA THR A 132 -25.17 19.06 3.79
C THR A 132 -24.27 18.22 2.88
N ILE A 133 -24.86 17.28 2.14
CA ILE A 133 -24.09 16.46 1.18
C ILE A 133 -23.33 17.31 0.15
N ASP A 134 -23.92 18.42 -0.34
CA ASP A 134 -23.27 19.32 -1.31
C ASP A 134 -22.10 20.11 -0.69
N GLN A 135 -22.26 20.51 0.58
CA GLN A 135 -21.17 21.12 1.35
C GLN A 135 -20.03 20.11 1.57
N LEU A 136 -20.37 18.85 1.84
CA LEU A 136 -19.39 17.79 2.05
C LEU A 136 -18.61 17.46 0.76
N LYS A 137 -19.28 17.40 -0.39
CA LYS A 137 -18.62 17.28 -1.71
C LYS A 137 -17.59 18.40 -1.91
N THR A 138 -17.97 19.64 -1.61
CA THR A 138 -17.07 20.80 -1.69
C THR A 138 -15.90 20.68 -0.70
N ALA A 139 -16.16 20.21 0.52
CA ALA A 139 -15.15 20.04 1.55
C ALA A 139 -14.10 18.98 1.18
N ILE A 140 -14.52 17.81 0.69
CA ILE A 140 -13.61 16.74 0.25
C ILE A 140 -12.72 17.21 -0.89
N TYR A 141 -13.32 17.84 -1.92
CA TYR A 141 -12.55 18.39 -3.03
C TYR A 141 -11.51 19.40 -2.53
N SER A 142 -11.94 20.35 -1.70
CA SER A 142 -11.07 21.43 -1.23
C SER A 142 -9.94 20.91 -0.35
N TYR A 143 -10.26 20.01 0.59
CA TYR A 143 -9.28 19.40 1.48
C TYR A 143 -8.27 18.54 0.73
N THR A 144 -8.75 17.64 -0.14
CA THR A 144 -7.87 16.78 -0.94
C THR A 144 -6.96 17.63 -1.85
N LYS A 145 -7.52 18.67 -2.49
CA LYS A 145 -6.76 19.57 -3.36
C LYS A 145 -5.69 20.33 -2.59
N ASP A 146 -6.02 20.87 -1.42
CA ASP A 146 -5.07 21.61 -0.57
C ASP A 146 -3.90 20.72 -0.12
N VAL A 147 -4.18 19.51 0.39
CA VAL A 147 -3.14 18.54 0.79
C VAL A 147 -2.19 18.24 -0.37
N VAL A 148 -2.73 17.88 -1.55
CA VAL A 148 -1.91 17.54 -2.71
C VAL A 148 -1.14 18.76 -3.23
N GLN A 149 -1.72 19.96 -3.18
CA GLN A 149 -1.02 21.21 -3.53
C GLN A 149 0.15 21.50 -2.59
N GLN A 150 -0.03 21.30 -1.28
CA GLN A 150 1.04 21.52 -0.29
C GLN A 150 2.19 20.53 -0.49
N LEU A 151 1.90 19.24 -0.72
CA LEU A 151 2.91 18.23 -1.04
C LEU A 151 3.62 18.54 -2.37
N LYS A 152 2.88 18.98 -3.39
CA LYS A 152 3.47 19.43 -4.66
C LYS A 152 4.40 20.63 -4.47
N ALA A 153 3.99 21.62 -3.69
CA ALA A 153 4.81 22.80 -3.39
C ALA A 153 6.08 22.44 -2.61
N GLN A 154 6.03 21.39 -1.78
CA GLN A 154 7.17 20.84 -1.05
C GLN A 154 8.06 19.93 -1.93
N ASN A 155 7.68 19.65 -3.19
CA ASN A 155 8.32 18.67 -4.08
C ASN A 155 8.29 17.23 -3.52
N THR A 156 7.23 16.89 -2.80
CA THR A 156 6.99 15.59 -2.17
C THR A 156 5.68 14.97 -2.63
N LEU A 157 5.31 15.11 -3.92
CA LEU A 157 4.15 14.38 -4.44
C LEU A 157 4.30 12.87 -4.16
N PRO A 158 3.23 12.21 -3.68
CA PRO A 158 3.24 10.77 -3.45
C PRO A 158 3.28 10.02 -4.78
N GLU A 159 3.71 8.77 -4.72
CA GLU A 159 3.59 7.82 -5.84
C GLU A 159 2.12 7.40 -6.03
N MET A 160 1.40 7.29 -4.92
CA MET A 160 0.00 6.86 -4.89
C MET A 160 -0.82 7.64 -3.86
N ILE A 161 -2.10 7.82 -4.13
CA ILE A 161 -3.09 8.33 -3.19
C ILE A 161 -4.22 7.32 -3.03
N GLN A 162 -4.47 6.90 -1.79
CA GLN A 162 -5.62 6.09 -1.40
C GLN A 162 -6.74 6.99 -0.88
N ILE A 163 -7.91 6.91 -1.51
CA ILE A 163 -9.10 7.71 -1.19
C ILE A 163 -9.98 6.92 -0.22
N GLY A 164 -9.93 7.30 1.06
CA GLY A 164 -10.57 6.56 2.15
C GLY A 164 -9.72 5.37 2.61
N ASN A 165 -9.97 4.88 3.83
CA ASN A 165 -9.40 3.63 4.33
C ASN A 165 -10.51 2.61 4.54
N GLU A 166 -10.32 1.39 4.03
CA GLU A 166 -11.25 0.26 4.23
C GLU A 166 -12.71 0.67 4.06
N THR A 167 -13.03 1.19 2.87
CA THR A 167 -14.32 1.82 2.56
C THR A 167 -15.40 0.81 2.22
N ASP A 168 -15.35 -0.38 2.82
CA ASP A 168 -16.19 -1.54 2.59
C ASP A 168 -17.68 -1.18 2.58
N SER A 169 -18.10 -0.38 3.55
CA SER A 169 -19.45 0.18 3.66
C SER A 169 -19.47 1.69 3.41
N GLY A 170 -18.57 2.19 2.59
CA GLY A 170 -18.39 3.61 2.26
C GLY A 170 -17.57 4.37 3.30
N PHE A 171 -17.55 5.70 3.21
CA PHE A 171 -16.83 6.59 4.13
C PHE A 171 -17.70 7.80 4.51
N LEU A 172 -17.31 8.54 5.55
CA LEU A 172 -18.04 9.71 6.06
C LEU A 172 -19.48 9.36 6.45
N TRP A 173 -19.66 8.41 7.36
CA TRP A 173 -20.99 7.92 7.73
C TRP A 173 -21.83 8.98 8.45
N ASP A 174 -23.12 9.12 8.15
CA ASP A 174 -23.92 8.31 7.23
C ASP A 174 -24.04 8.93 5.81
N TYR A 175 -23.27 9.96 5.46
CA TYR A 175 -23.34 10.66 4.18
C TYR A 175 -22.98 9.76 2.99
N GLY A 176 -21.81 9.12 3.07
CA GLY A 176 -21.30 8.21 2.05
C GLY A 176 -21.40 6.74 2.43
N LYS A 177 -22.19 6.40 3.47
CA LYS A 177 -22.39 5.02 3.89
C LYS A 177 -23.16 4.25 2.83
N VAL A 178 -22.79 3.01 2.58
CA VAL A 178 -23.48 2.08 1.67
C VAL A 178 -23.81 0.77 2.40
N TRP A 179 -24.55 -0.13 1.73
CA TRP A 179 -25.02 -1.42 2.25
C TRP A 179 -26.11 -1.34 3.33
N ASN A 180 -26.72 -2.49 3.64
CA ASN A 180 -27.82 -2.63 4.60
C ASN A 180 -28.94 -1.61 4.31
N GLU A 181 -29.30 -0.78 5.30
CA GLU A 181 -30.29 0.29 5.17
C GLU A 181 -29.86 1.43 4.22
N PHE A 182 -28.59 1.48 3.82
CA PHE A 182 -27.98 2.45 2.88
C PHE A 182 -27.72 1.89 1.48
N ASN A 183 -28.32 0.74 1.10
CA ASN A 183 -28.05 0.10 -0.20
C ASN A 183 -28.42 0.96 -1.43
N ASN A 184 -29.18 2.05 -1.25
CA ASN A 184 -29.52 2.99 -2.32
C ASN A 184 -28.60 4.23 -2.36
N ASN A 185 -27.60 4.33 -1.47
CA ASN A 185 -26.80 5.52 -1.26
C ASN A 185 -25.47 5.55 -2.07
N TRP A 186 -25.28 4.58 -2.97
CA TRP A 186 -24.08 4.48 -3.81
C TRP A 186 -23.76 5.76 -4.60
N ASN A 187 -24.78 6.49 -5.08
CA ASN A 187 -24.57 7.77 -5.77
C ASN A 187 -23.85 8.79 -4.88
N ASN A 188 -24.22 8.89 -3.59
CA ASN A 188 -23.55 9.83 -2.69
C ASN A 188 -22.11 9.38 -2.41
N TYR A 189 -21.88 8.09 -2.17
CA TYR A 189 -20.52 7.56 -2.02
C TYR A 189 -19.65 7.90 -3.25
N VAL A 190 -20.15 7.57 -4.45
CA VAL A 190 -19.46 7.82 -5.72
C VAL A 190 -19.19 9.30 -5.95
N ASP A 191 -20.14 10.18 -5.66
CA ASP A 191 -19.94 11.62 -5.81
C ASP A 191 -18.82 12.13 -4.88
N LEU A 192 -18.78 11.66 -3.64
CA LEU A 192 -17.72 12.02 -2.68
C LEU A 192 -16.34 11.52 -3.16
N VAL A 193 -16.26 10.27 -3.63
CA VAL A 193 -15.02 9.72 -4.22
C VAL A 193 -14.61 10.49 -5.47
N SER A 194 -15.57 10.83 -6.34
CA SER A 194 -15.32 11.56 -7.58
C SER A 194 -14.73 12.95 -7.31
N GLU A 195 -15.19 13.63 -6.28
CA GLU A 195 -14.64 14.93 -5.87
C GLU A 195 -13.19 14.83 -5.36
N ALA A 196 -12.85 13.77 -4.63
CA ALA A 196 -11.47 13.49 -4.24
C ALA A 196 -10.57 13.17 -5.45
N ILE A 197 -11.04 12.31 -6.37
CA ILE A 197 -10.32 11.99 -7.62
C ILE A 197 -10.07 13.26 -8.43
N ARG A 198 -11.12 14.07 -8.63
CA ARG A 198 -11.05 15.33 -9.36
C ARG A 198 -10.02 16.28 -8.75
N ALA A 199 -9.98 16.39 -7.43
CA ALA A 199 -8.99 17.19 -6.72
C ALA A 199 -7.55 16.75 -7.00
N VAL A 200 -7.27 15.44 -6.95
CA VAL A 200 -5.94 14.89 -7.26
C VAL A 200 -5.54 15.20 -8.70
N ARG A 201 -6.41 14.85 -9.67
CA ARG A 201 -6.13 15.00 -11.11
C ARG A 201 -5.93 16.46 -11.53
N GLU A 202 -6.62 17.41 -10.90
CA GLU A 202 -6.42 18.84 -11.19
C GLU A 202 -5.09 19.41 -10.68
N VAL A 203 -4.50 18.80 -9.66
CA VAL A 203 -3.18 19.21 -9.14
C VAL A 203 -2.06 18.48 -9.86
N ASP A 204 -2.23 17.19 -10.11
CA ASP A 204 -1.28 16.35 -10.84
C ASP A 204 -1.68 16.19 -12.31
N THR A 205 -1.49 17.26 -13.08
CA THR A 205 -1.82 17.32 -14.51
C THR A 205 -0.99 16.39 -15.39
N ASP A 206 0.12 15.86 -14.86
CA ASP A 206 1.00 14.91 -15.57
C ASP A 206 0.56 13.45 -15.37
N ASN A 207 -0.46 13.19 -14.54
CA ASN A 207 -0.94 11.86 -14.14
C ASN A 207 0.18 10.94 -13.64
N LYS A 208 1.07 11.48 -12.80
CA LYS A 208 2.13 10.72 -12.12
C LYS A 208 1.62 10.00 -10.87
N VAL A 209 0.66 10.60 -10.18
CA VAL A 209 0.06 10.06 -8.96
C VAL A 209 -1.01 9.04 -9.34
N ARG A 210 -0.83 7.81 -8.89
CA ARG A 210 -1.81 6.74 -9.06
C ARG A 210 -2.88 6.82 -7.97
N ILE A 211 -4.13 6.60 -8.32
CA ILE A 211 -5.25 6.68 -7.38
C ILE A 211 -5.75 5.29 -7.04
N MET A 212 -5.96 5.04 -5.74
CA MET A 212 -6.39 3.76 -5.20
C MET A 212 -7.71 3.89 -4.45
N LEU A 213 -8.58 2.89 -4.66
CA LEU A 213 -9.73 2.62 -3.80
C LEU A 213 -9.47 1.35 -3.00
N HIS A 214 -9.89 1.32 -1.73
CA HIS A 214 -9.49 0.28 -0.78
C HIS A 214 -10.69 -0.42 -0.14
N HIS A 215 -10.60 -1.75 -0.10
CA HIS A 215 -11.55 -2.66 0.55
C HIS A 215 -10.81 -3.60 1.52
N SER A 216 -11.38 -3.88 2.70
CA SER A 216 -10.70 -4.64 3.76
C SER A 216 -10.72 -6.16 3.58
N SER A 217 -11.15 -6.67 2.43
CA SER A 217 -11.39 -8.09 2.21
C SER A 217 -11.24 -8.48 0.75
N VAL A 218 -10.55 -9.59 0.50
CA VAL A 218 -10.33 -10.15 -0.83
C VAL A 218 -11.62 -10.73 -1.42
N GLU A 219 -12.37 -11.49 -0.63
CA GLU A 219 -13.58 -12.19 -1.07
C GLU A 219 -14.78 -11.26 -1.29
N ASN A 220 -14.89 -10.19 -0.50
CA ASN A 220 -16.02 -9.26 -0.56
C ASN A 220 -15.78 -8.08 -1.52
N ALA A 221 -14.52 -7.78 -1.85
CA ALA A 221 -14.17 -6.69 -2.76
C ALA A 221 -14.84 -6.81 -4.14
N ILE A 222 -15.04 -8.03 -4.65
CA ILE A 222 -15.66 -8.22 -5.98
C ILE A 222 -17.06 -7.60 -6.03
N PHE A 223 -17.87 -7.82 -4.99
CA PHE A 223 -19.20 -7.23 -4.93
C PHE A 223 -19.12 -5.70 -4.89
N PHE A 224 -18.27 -5.16 -4.01
CA PHE A 224 -18.09 -3.72 -3.88
C PHE A 224 -17.69 -3.04 -5.21
N PHE A 225 -16.68 -3.57 -5.91
CA PHE A 225 -16.24 -2.99 -7.18
C PHE A 225 -17.25 -3.20 -8.32
N ASN A 226 -18.07 -4.26 -8.27
CA ASN A 226 -19.19 -4.43 -9.21
C ASN A 226 -20.23 -3.30 -9.04
N GLU A 227 -20.55 -2.90 -7.81
CA GLU A 227 -21.47 -1.79 -7.55
C GLU A 227 -20.91 -0.45 -8.06
N LEU A 228 -19.58 -0.28 -8.08
CA LEU A 228 -18.93 0.92 -8.61
C LEU A 228 -18.77 0.94 -10.14
N GLN A 229 -18.79 -0.22 -10.79
CA GLN A 229 -18.53 -0.35 -12.23
C GLN A 229 -19.43 0.56 -13.10
N PRO A 230 -20.75 0.70 -12.87
CA PRO A 230 -21.61 1.56 -13.67
C PRO A 230 -21.24 3.05 -13.64
N PHE A 231 -20.49 3.49 -12.61
CA PHE A 231 -20.11 4.89 -12.41
C PHE A 231 -18.82 5.29 -13.11
N ASN A 232 -18.00 4.31 -13.56
CA ASN A 232 -16.77 4.54 -14.31
C ASN A 232 -15.80 5.53 -13.63
N LEU A 233 -15.54 5.32 -12.34
CA LEU A 233 -14.58 6.10 -11.56
C LEU A 233 -13.16 6.02 -12.14
N ASP A 234 -12.47 7.16 -12.22
CA ASP A 234 -11.11 7.29 -12.75
C ASP A 234 -10.03 6.97 -11.69
N PHE A 235 -9.98 5.72 -11.26
CA PHE A 235 -8.95 5.21 -10.34
C PHE A 235 -8.07 4.15 -11.01
N ASP A 236 -6.87 3.93 -10.47
CA ASP A 236 -5.83 3.11 -11.10
C ASP A 236 -5.65 1.75 -10.41
N ILE A 237 -5.85 1.69 -9.09
CA ILE A 237 -5.48 0.55 -8.25
C ILE A 237 -6.66 0.09 -7.37
N ILE A 238 -6.87 -1.22 -7.33
CA ILE A 238 -7.64 -1.89 -6.28
C ILE A 238 -6.68 -2.20 -5.11
N GLY A 239 -6.87 -1.49 -4.01
CA GLY A 239 -6.21 -1.77 -2.74
C GLY A 239 -6.99 -2.79 -1.93
N LEU A 240 -6.30 -3.76 -1.33
CA LEU A 240 -6.92 -4.79 -0.50
C LEU A 240 -6.18 -4.97 0.82
N SER A 241 -6.93 -5.14 1.92
CA SER A 241 -6.39 -5.74 3.14
C SER A 241 -6.55 -7.26 3.10
N TYR A 242 -5.53 -8.01 3.54
CA TYR A 242 -5.64 -9.46 3.72
C TYR A 242 -5.08 -9.89 5.08
N TYR A 243 -6.01 -10.15 6.00
CA TYR A 243 -5.75 -10.60 7.37
C TYR A 243 -6.46 -11.94 7.60
N PRO A 244 -5.73 -13.08 7.60
CA PRO A 244 -6.35 -14.41 7.70
C PRO A 244 -7.25 -14.63 8.92
N GLN A 245 -7.03 -13.87 10.00
CA GLN A 245 -7.84 -13.94 11.21
C GLN A 245 -9.28 -13.44 10.99
N PHE A 246 -9.51 -12.55 10.03
CA PHE A 246 -10.83 -11.93 9.76
C PHE A 246 -11.48 -12.39 8.45
N GLN A 247 -10.76 -13.15 7.63
CA GLN A 247 -11.14 -13.46 6.26
C GLN A 247 -11.06 -14.96 5.97
N ILE A 248 -11.42 -15.35 4.74
CA ILE A 248 -11.20 -16.71 4.25
C ILE A 248 -9.74 -17.16 4.43
N ARG A 249 -9.57 -18.41 4.90
CA ARG A 249 -8.26 -19.03 5.16
C ARG A 249 -7.87 -20.08 4.13
N ASN A 250 -8.75 -20.38 3.16
CA ASN A 250 -8.43 -21.26 2.06
C ASN A 250 -7.57 -20.50 1.04
N LEU A 251 -6.29 -20.85 0.95
CA LEU A 251 -5.29 -20.13 0.14
C LEU A 251 -5.59 -20.19 -1.37
N ASP A 252 -6.13 -21.32 -1.86
CA ASP A 252 -6.55 -21.44 -3.26
C ASP A 252 -7.73 -20.50 -3.56
N LEU A 253 -8.65 -20.36 -2.61
CA LEU A 253 -9.78 -19.43 -2.75
C LEU A 253 -9.28 -17.98 -2.77
N VAL A 254 -8.33 -17.61 -1.91
CA VAL A 254 -7.71 -16.27 -1.92
C VAL A 254 -7.08 -15.98 -3.28
N ALA A 255 -6.26 -16.89 -3.80
CA ALA A 255 -5.65 -16.73 -5.12
C ALA A 255 -6.71 -16.62 -6.24
N SER A 256 -7.75 -17.47 -6.21
CA SER A 256 -8.82 -17.41 -7.22
C SER A 256 -9.60 -16.10 -7.18
N LYS A 257 -9.82 -15.51 -5.99
CA LYS A 257 -10.53 -14.24 -5.82
C LYS A 257 -9.71 -13.04 -6.29
N LEU A 258 -8.40 -13.05 -6.05
CA LEU A 258 -7.49 -12.06 -6.63
C LEU A 258 -7.49 -12.12 -8.17
N ASN A 259 -7.48 -13.34 -8.74
CA ASN A 259 -7.57 -13.52 -10.19
C ASN A 259 -8.93 -13.05 -10.74
N GLU A 260 -10.02 -13.28 -10.02
CA GLU A 260 -11.36 -12.80 -10.38
C GLU A 260 -11.42 -11.26 -10.39
N LEU A 261 -10.84 -10.60 -9.39
CA LEU A 261 -10.73 -9.13 -9.36
C LEU A 261 -9.96 -8.59 -10.58
N ALA A 262 -8.81 -9.18 -10.90
CA ALA A 262 -7.99 -8.75 -12.04
C ALA A 262 -8.75 -8.87 -13.36
N ASN A 263 -9.40 -10.02 -13.59
CA ASN A 263 -10.14 -10.30 -14.82
C ASN A 263 -11.41 -9.44 -14.97
N ASN A 264 -12.10 -9.11 -13.87
CA ASN A 264 -13.37 -8.38 -13.92
C ASN A 264 -13.17 -6.87 -14.09
N PHE A 265 -12.13 -6.30 -13.45
CA PHE A 265 -12.01 -4.84 -13.32
C PHE A 265 -10.88 -4.23 -14.14
N ASN A 266 -9.91 -5.04 -14.62
CA ASN A 266 -8.76 -4.56 -15.40
C ASN A 266 -8.03 -3.40 -14.69
N LYS A 267 -7.85 -3.55 -13.37
CA LYS A 267 -7.10 -2.65 -12.49
C LYS A 267 -5.92 -3.39 -11.89
N ASP A 268 -4.86 -2.65 -11.57
CA ASP A 268 -3.76 -3.22 -10.81
C ASP A 268 -4.22 -3.47 -9.36
N ILE A 269 -3.64 -4.48 -8.73
CA ILE A 269 -3.99 -4.94 -7.38
C ILE A 269 -2.78 -4.79 -6.47
N LEU A 270 -2.95 -4.07 -5.38
CA LEU A 270 -1.95 -3.90 -4.32
C LEU A 270 -2.54 -4.38 -2.98
N LEU A 271 -1.86 -5.32 -2.33
CA LEU A 271 -2.23 -5.79 -0.99
C LEU A 271 -1.67 -4.77 0.02
N VAL A 272 -2.44 -3.72 0.32
CA VAL A 272 -1.97 -2.54 1.06
C VAL A 272 -1.95 -2.70 2.57
N GLU A 273 -2.59 -3.73 3.09
CA GLU A 273 -2.55 -4.05 4.52
C GLU A 273 -2.46 -5.56 4.72
N VAL A 274 -1.28 -6.02 5.12
CA VAL A 274 -0.99 -7.43 5.41
C VAL A 274 -0.05 -7.53 6.61
N ALA A 275 -0.28 -8.50 7.48
CA ALA A 275 0.61 -8.86 8.58
C ALA A 275 0.40 -10.32 8.96
N TYR A 276 1.38 -10.91 9.64
CA TYR A 276 1.28 -12.29 10.12
C TYR A 276 2.11 -12.46 11.39
N PRO A 277 1.67 -13.28 12.37
CA PRO A 277 2.36 -13.36 13.65
C PRO A 277 3.68 -14.12 13.53
N PHE A 278 4.73 -13.61 14.20
CA PHE A 278 5.95 -14.37 14.46
C PHE A 278 5.89 -15.12 15.80
N THR A 279 4.88 -14.86 16.63
CA THR A 279 4.65 -15.52 17.92
C THR A 279 3.19 -15.36 18.36
N LEU A 280 2.71 -16.20 19.26
CA LEU A 280 1.42 -16.01 19.95
C LEU A 280 1.57 -15.36 21.34
N GLN A 281 2.80 -15.00 21.71
CA GLN A 281 3.08 -14.30 22.96
C GLN A 281 2.76 -12.80 22.84
N TRP A 282 2.88 -12.09 23.96
CA TRP A 282 2.70 -10.64 24.07
C TRP A 282 3.86 -10.04 24.87
N ASN A 283 4.11 -8.75 24.70
CA ASN A 283 5.18 -7.98 25.34
C ASN A 283 4.69 -6.60 25.85
N ASP A 284 3.39 -6.32 25.79
CA ASP A 284 2.74 -5.22 26.50
C ASP A 284 1.43 -5.63 27.21
N ASN A 285 0.63 -4.63 27.61
CA ASN A 285 -0.64 -4.82 28.32
C ASN A 285 -1.86 -4.83 27.39
N GLN A 286 -1.68 -4.66 26.08
CA GLN A 286 -2.76 -4.68 25.11
C GLN A 286 -3.06 -6.11 24.67
N THR A 287 -4.31 -6.33 24.26
CA THR A 287 -4.71 -7.66 23.75
C THR A 287 -4.33 -7.76 22.28
N ASN A 288 -3.45 -8.72 21.96
CA ASN A 288 -3.06 -8.99 20.58
C ASN A 288 -4.23 -9.53 19.75
N TYR A 289 -4.35 -9.10 18.50
CA TYR A 289 -5.36 -9.60 17.56
C TYR A 289 -5.20 -11.10 17.27
N ILE A 290 -3.97 -11.61 17.37
CA ILE A 290 -3.66 -13.03 17.20
C ILE A 290 -2.98 -13.56 18.47
N GLY A 291 -3.70 -14.37 19.25
CA GLY A 291 -3.21 -15.03 20.47
C GLY A 291 -3.38 -16.56 20.44
N SER A 292 -4.01 -17.12 19.42
CA SER A 292 -4.27 -18.56 19.32
C SER A 292 -4.13 -19.11 17.90
N LEU A 293 -3.89 -20.43 17.79
CA LEU A 293 -3.64 -21.10 16.50
C LEU A 293 -4.86 -21.07 15.56
N ASP A 294 -6.08 -21.01 16.08
CA ASP A 294 -7.30 -20.90 15.28
C ASP A 294 -7.48 -19.54 14.60
N GLN A 295 -6.64 -18.56 14.91
CA GLN A 295 -6.56 -17.26 14.22
C GLN A 295 -5.47 -17.24 13.13
N THR A 296 -4.72 -18.34 12.99
CA THR A 296 -3.61 -18.48 12.02
C THR A 296 -3.97 -19.41 10.86
N LEU A 297 -3.10 -19.47 9.86
CA LEU A 297 -3.15 -20.45 8.78
C LEU A 297 -2.36 -21.70 9.18
N SER A 298 -2.94 -22.87 8.97
CA SER A 298 -2.34 -24.15 9.37
C SER A 298 -1.00 -24.45 8.66
N GLU A 299 -0.81 -23.85 7.49
CA GLU A 299 0.34 -23.96 6.60
C GLU A 299 1.55 -23.18 7.14
N PHE A 300 1.32 -22.15 7.98
CA PHE A 300 2.36 -21.24 8.45
C PHE A 300 2.28 -21.09 9.98
N SER A 301 3.19 -21.75 10.69
CA SER A 301 3.25 -21.65 12.15
C SER A 301 3.54 -20.21 12.61
N PRO A 302 3.00 -19.75 13.75
CA PRO A 302 3.30 -18.43 14.32
C PRO A 302 4.71 -18.43 14.94
N THR A 303 5.72 -18.43 14.08
CA THR A 303 7.15 -18.40 14.38
C THR A 303 7.84 -17.41 13.43
N PRO A 304 9.06 -16.91 13.74
CA PRO A 304 9.82 -16.07 12.82
C PRO A 304 9.95 -16.65 11.40
N GLN A 305 10.16 -17.96 11.27
CA GLN A 305 10.26 -18.63 9.98
C GLN A 305 8.88 -18.84 9.32
N GLY A 306 7.83 -19.09 10.09
CA GLY A 306 6.49 -19.23 9.52
C GLY A 306 5.92 -17.89 9.05
N GLN A 307 6.21 -16.79 9.74
CA GLN A 307 5.93 -15.43 9.25
C GLN A 307 6.62 -15.19 7.89
N LYS A 308 7.90 -15.53 7.76
CA LYS A 308 8.61 -15.45 6.48
C LYS A 308 7.95 -16.32 5.40
N ALA A 309 7.62 -17.57 5.71
CA ALA A 309 7.01 -18.49 4.76
C ALA A 309 5.62 -18.01 4.28
N TYR A 310 4.82 -17.40 5.16
CA TYR A 310 3.56 -16.77 4.78
C TYR A 310 3.77 -15.65 3.76
N PHE A 311 4.74 -14.77 4.00
CA PHE A 311 5.03 -13.66 3.07
C PHE A 311 5.63 -14.15 1.75
N GLU A 312 6.45 -15.21 1.76
CA GLU A 312 6.92 -15.86 0.53
C GLU A 312 5.73 -16.39 -0.30
N TRP A 313 4.77 -17.06 0.34
CA TRP A 313 3.54 -17.49 -0.32
C TRP A 313 2.71 -16.30 -0.85
N LEU A 314 2.49 -15.29 -0.02
CA LEU A 314 1.68 -14.12 -0.38
C LEU A 314 2.26 -13.40 -1.60
N ILE A 315 3.57 -13.15 -1.60
CA ILE A 315 4.26 -12.49 -2.72
C ILE A 315 4.14 -13.32 -4.00
N GLN A 316 4.29 -14.65 -3.92
CA GLN A 316 4.09 -15.51 -5.08
C GLN A 316 2.64 -15.48 -5.57
N THR A 317 1.66 -15.49 -4.67
CA THR A 317 0.24 -15.34 -5.02
C THR A 317 -0.01 -14.03 -5.76
N ILE A 318 0.54 -12.92 -5.28
CA ILE A 318 0.42 -11.60 -5.92
C ILE A 318 1.07 -11.61 -7.31
N LYS A 319 2.31 -12.10 -7.42
CA LYS A 319 3.03 -12.19 -8.70
C LYS A 319 2.35 -13.10 -9.73
N ASN A 320 1.50 -14.04 -9.28
CA ASN A 320 0.74 -14.94 -10.14
C ASN A 320 -0.64 -14.39 -10.54
N ILE A 321 -1.02 -13.19 -10.10
CA ILE A 321 -2.24 -12.54 -10.57
C ILE A 321 -2.13 -12.32 -12.10
N PRO A 322 -3.15 -12.68 -12.90
CA PRO A 322 -3.13 -12.58 -14.35
C PRO A 322 -2.73 -11.20 -14.87
N GLU A 323 -2.13 -11.19 -16.07
CA GLU A 323 -1.73 -9.97 -16.80
C GLU A 323 -0.78 -9.06 -16.02
N ASP A 324 0.03 -9.63 -15.11
CA ASP A 324 0.97 -8.92 -14.25
C ASP A 324 0.30 -7.82 -13.39
N ARG A 325 -1.01 -7.98 -13.10
CA ARG A 325 -1.80 -6.97 -12.35
C ARG A 325 -1.48 -6.93 -10.87
N GLY A 326 -0.85 -7.94 -10.32
CA GLY A 326 -0.40 -7.95 -8.93
C GLY A 326 0.88 -7.12 -8.77
N ILE A 327 0.75 -5.89 -8.30
CA ILE A 327 1.85 -4.92 -8.32
C ILE A 327 2.64 -4.84 -7.02
N GLY A 328 2.24 -5.52 -5.94
CA GLY A 328 3.01 -5.51 -4.71
C GLY A 328 2.23 -5.82 -3.44
N PHE A 329 2.84 -5.46 -2.32
CA PHE A 329 2.22 -5.48 -1.00
C PHE A 329 2.71 -4.30 -0.14
N CYS A 330 2.02 -4.04 0.96
CA CYS A 330 2.47 -3.14 2.02
C CYS A 330 2.25 -3.80 3.39
N TYR A 331 3.34 -4.08 4.10
CA TYR A 331 3.29 -4.64 5.44
C TYR A 331 2.72 -3.60 6.39
N TRP A 332 1.69 -3.96 7.16
CA TRP A 332 1.08 -3.02 8.07
C TRP A 332 1.88 -2.92 9.39
N ALA A 333 2.34 -1.71 9.72
CA ALA A 333 3.02 -1.35 10.98
C ALA A 333 4.10 -2.34 11.47
N PRO A 334 5.10 -2.71 10.63
CA PRO A 334 6.11 -3.68 11.00
C PRO A 334 7.05 -3.22 12.13
N ASP A 335 7.07 -1.93 12.41
CA ASP A 335 7.85 -1.20 13.41
C ASP A 335 7.07 -0.88 14.68
N TRP A 336 5.76 -1.10 14.72
CA TRP A 336 4.91 -0.78 15.88
C TRP A 336 5.04 -1.80 17.02
N VAL A 337 6.27 -1.90 17.53
CA VAL A 337 6.71 -2.81 18.60
C VAL A 337 6.27 -2.32 19.98
N ALA A 338 6.12 -3.24 20.92
CA ALA A 338 6.05 -2.89 22.33
C ALA A 338 7.44 -2.50 22.87
N PHE A 339 7.45 -1.51 23.76
CA PHE A 339 8.64 -1.04 24.45
C PHE A 339 8.26 -0.45 25.81
N ASN A 340 9.25 -0.29 26.70
CA ASN A 340 9.00 0.33 28.01
C ASN A 340 8.61 1.80 27.87
N GLY A 341 7.42 2.18 28.34
CA GLY A 341 6.85 3.51 28.17
C GLY A 341 5.83 3.62 27.03
N ASN A 342 5.51 2.51 26.35
CA ASN A 342 4.51 2.52 25.27
C ASN A 342 3.11 2.91 25.75
N GLU A 343 2.82 2.86 27.05
CA GLU A 343 1.58 3.36 27.63
C GLU A 343 1.41 4.89 27.48
N ALA A 344 2.49 5.61 27.16
CA ALA A 344 2.48 7.05 26.93
C ALA A 344 2.21 7.44 25.46
N THR A 345 2.18 6.47 24.54
CA THR A 345 1.87 6.75 23.14
C THR A 345 0.40 7.13 22.95
N SER A 346 0.08 7.76 21.83
CA SER A 346 -1.28 8.07 21.35
C SER A 346 -2.20 6.85 21.42
N THR A 347 -1.65 5.66 21.19
CA THR A 347 -2.34 4.36 21.21
C THR A 347 -2.26 3.59 22.53
N GLN A 348 -1.43 4.04 23.47
CA GLN A 348 -1.19 3.39 24.77
C GLN A 348 -0.78 1.91 24.63
N GLY A 349 0.20 1.63 23.77
CA GLY A 349 0.61 0.26 23.38
C GLY A 349 0.05 -0.18 22.04
N THR A 350 0.11 -1.47 21.74
CA THR A 350 -0.20 -2.03 20.41
C THR A 350 -0.84 -3.42 20.50
N SER A 351 -1.89 -3.66 19.72
CA SER A 351 -2.49 -5.00 19.57
C SER A 351 -1.82 -5.85 18.49
N TRP A 352 -0.67 -5.40 17.97
CA TRP A 352 -0.03 -5.97 16.78
C TRP A 352 1.46 -6.24 16.96
N GLU A 353 2.03 -5.99 18.13
CA GLU A 353 3.45 -6.22 18.44
C GLU A 353 3.95 -7.61 18.04
N ASN A 354 3.12 -8.65 18.16
CA ASN A 354 3.49 -10.03 17.83
C ASN A 354 3.43 -10.35 16.32
N GLN A 355 3.04 -9.36 15.52
CA GLN A 355 2.99 -9.37 14.06
C GLN A 355 3.99 -8.38 13.45
N CYS A 356 4.84 -7.72 14.24
CA CYS A 356 5.90 -6.85 13.72
C CYS A 356 6.99 -7.62 12.95
N LEU A 357 7.90 -6.88 12.33
CA LEU A 357 9.12 -7.40 11.70
C LEU A 357 10.37 -7.27 12.58
N PHE A 358 10.17 -6.89 13.84
CA PHE A 358 11.15 -6.92 14.91
C PHE A 358 10.57 -7.73 16.06
N ASP A 359 11.38 -8.57 16.69
CA ASP A 359 10.96 -9.35 17.85
C ASP A 359 10.88 -8.51 19.13
N PHE A 360 10.52 -9.14 20.24
CA PHE A 360 10.41 -8.49 21.54
C PHE A 360 11.73 -7.99 22.13
N ASP A 361 12.88 -8.40 21.56
CA ASP A 361 14.21 -7.87 21.87
C ASP A 361 14.63 -6.74 20.88
N LEU A 362 13.68 -6.27 20.07
CA LEU A 362 13.80 -5.28 19.00
C LEU A 362 14.69 -5.71 17.84
N LYS A 363 14.85 -7.03 17.64
CA LYS A 363 15.73 -7.60 16.63
C LYS A 363 14.97 -7.94 15.36
N ALA A 364 15.54 -7.54 14.22
CA ALA A 364 14.99 -7.81 12.90
C ALA A 364 14.70 -9.30 12.68
N LEU A 365 13.47 -9.59 12.25
CA LEU A 365 12.97 -10.95 11.98
C LEU A 365 13.31 -11.41 10.55
N PRO A 366 13.37 -12.74 10.30
CA PRO A 366 13.69 -13.29 8.97
C PRO A 366 12.74 -12.85 7.85
N ALA A 367 11.50 -12.47 8.18
CA ALA A 367 10.53 -12.02 7.18
C ALA A 367 10.97 -10.74 6.46
N LEU A 368 11.87 -9.92 7.02
CA LEU A 368 12.47 -8.78 6.30
C LEU A 368 13.27 -9.20 5.06
N ASP A 369 13.75 -10.44 4.98
CA ASP A 369 14.50 -10.90 3.81
C ASP A 369 13.65 -10.90 2.53
N VAL A 370 12.32 -11.07 2.64
CA VAL A 370 11.42 -11.14 1.48
C VAL A 370 11.40 -9.85 0.67
N PHE A 371 11.76 -8.72 1.29
CA PHE A 371 11.90 -7.41 0.64
C PHE A 371 13.13 -7.34 -0.26
N SER A 372 14.16 -8.16 -0.01
CA SER A 372 15.41 -8.15 -0.76
C SER A 372 15.43 -9.17 -1.91
N THR A 373 14.63 -10.23 -1.79
CA THR A 373 14.63 -11.38 -2.71
C THR A 373 13.58 -11.31 -3.81
N ASN A 374 12.74 -10.27 -3.80
CA ASN A 374 11.58 -10.11 -4.69
C ASN A 374 11.53 -8.73 -5.32
#